data_AF-A0A661UJA5-F1
#
_entry.id   AF-A0A661UJA5-F1
#
_cell.length_a   1.000
_cell.length_b   1.000
_cell.length_c   1.000
_cell.angle_alpha   90.00
_cell.angle_beta   90.00
_cell.angle_gamma   90.00
#
_symmetry.space_group_name_H-M   'P 1'
#
loop_
_entity.id
_entity.type
_entity.pdbx_description
1 polymer ?
#
loop_
_entity_poly.entity_id
_entity_poly.type
_entity_poly.pdbx_seq_one_letter_code
_entity_poly.pdbx_strand_id
1 'polypeptide(L)'
;ILNEEFQNDNLGNCFNISNHPNPFNLATTVKFSIQNDSNIELSIYNIKGQKIKTLAQNEFAKGNYSIVWDGDDEKGYSANSGIYFYKLNINDKIEAVKKCLLLK
;
A
#
# COMPACT_ATOMS: atom_id res chain seq x y z
N ILE A 1 -29.08 -28.99 2.25
CA ILE A 1 -28.51 -28.42 1.00
C ILE A 1 -27.50 -27.39 1.47
N LEU A 2 -26.32 -27.88 1.87
CA LEU A 2 -25.02 -27.61 1.22
C LEU A 2 -24.71 -26.10 1.26
N ASN A 3 -23.95 -25.65 2.26
CA ASN A 3 -22.48 -25.49 2.22
C ASN A 3 -22.06 -24.64 1.02
N GLU A 4 -21.59 -23.41 1.27
CA GLU A 4 -20.35 -22.92 0.69
C GLU A 4 -19.61 -22.09 1.74
N GLU A 5 -18.70 -22.77 2.44
CA GLU A 5 -17.63 -22.16 3.21
C GLU A 5 -16.74 -21.38 2.24
N PHE A 6 -16.73 -20.05 2.34
CA PHE A 6 -15.66 -19.25 1.76
C PHE A 6 -14.40 -19.39 2.62
N GLN A 7 -13.69 -20.50 2.45
CA GLN A 7 -12.28 -20.65 2.81
C GLN A 7 -11.48 -20.86 1.53
N ASN A 8 -10.92 -19.78 1.01
CA ASN A 8 -9.62 -19.77 0.34
C ASN A 8 -9.25 -18.33 -0.01
N ASP A 9 -8.55 -17.69 0.91
CA ASP A 9 -7.44 -16.84 0.48
C ASP A 9 -6.23 -17.36 1.26
N ASN A 10 -5.18 -17.73 0.51
CA ASN A 10 -3.84 -17.94 1.06
C ASN A 10 -3.61 -16.88 2.14
N LEU A 11 -3.20 -17.26 3.35
CA LEU A 11 -2.83 -16.31 4.39
C LEU A 11 -1.78 -15.37 3.79
N GLY A 12 -2.22 -14.19 3.35
CA GLY A 12 -1.35 -13.17 2.81
C GLY A 12 -0.27 -12.89 3.85
N ASN A 13 0.95 -12.60 3.39
CA ASN A 13 2.02 -12.26 4.31
C ASN A 13 1.70 -10.99 5.13
N CYS A 14 0.63 -10.27 4.79
CA CYS A 14 0.10 -9.11 5.50
C CYS A 14 -1.29 -9.38 6.10
N PHE A 15 -1.48 -9.04 7.39
CA PHE A 15 -2.77 -9.18 8.10
C PHE A 15 -3.77 -8.06 7.74
N ASN A 16 -3.29 -6.81 7.67
CA ASN A 16 -4.10 -5.67 7.30
C ASN A 16 -3.20 -4.52 6.82
N ILE A 17 -3.58 -3.87 5.73
CA ILE A 17 -2.97 -2.63 5.25
C ILE A 17 -4.03 -1.53 5.21
N SER A 18 -3.70 -0.33 5.66
CA SER A 18 -4.60 0.82 5.63
C SER A 18 -3.82 2.11 5.47
N ASN A 19 -4.50 3.19 5.08
CA ASN A 19 -3.91 4.51 5.10
C ASN A 19 -4.77 5.47 5.94
N HIS A 20 -4.14 6.34 6.73
CA HIS A 20 -4.81 7.37 7.51
C HIS A 20 -3.94 8.63 7.61
N PRO A 21 -4.52 9.84 7.42
CA PRO A 21 -5.91 10.09 7.06
C PRO A 21 -6.25 9.69 5.61
N ASN A 22 -7.53 9.41 5.34
CA ASN A 22 -8.07 9.20 4.00
C ASN A 22 -9.54 9.67 3.98
N PRO A 23 -9.89 10.77 3.29
CA PRO A 23 -9.03 11.60 2.44
C PRO A 23 -7.93 12.35 3.19
N PHE A 24 -6.90 12.84 2.50
CA PHE A 24 -5.78 13.60 3.10
C PHE A 24 -5.36 14.79 2.23
N ASN A 25 -4.76 15.84 2.82
CA ASN A 25 -4.30 17.04 2.09
C ASN A 25 -2.79 17.05 1.85
N LEU A 26 -1.99 16.94 2.92
CA LEU A 26 -0.54 17.00 2.82
C LEU A 26 0.10 15.60 2.86
N ALA A 27 -0.31 14.76 3.79
CA ALA A 27 0.29 13.44 3.93
C ALA A 27 -0.72 12.41 4.44
N THR A 28 -0.47 11.15 4.07
CA THR A 28 -1.14 9.99 4.64
C THR A 28 -0.09 8.98 5.11
N THR A 29 -0.40 8.24 6.18
CA THR A 29 0.45 7.16 6.66
C THR A 29 -0.15 5.83 6.23
N VAL A 30 0.60 5.06 5.44
CA VAL A 30 0.28 3.68 5.10
C VAL A 30 0.80 2.77 6.22
N LYS A 31 -0.12 2.08 6.89
CA LYS A 31 0.16 1.12 7.97
C LYS A 31 -0.05 -0.30 7.47
N PHE A 32 0.90 -1.18 7.72
CA PHE A 32 0.81 -2.61 7.39
C PHE A 32 1.61 -3.48 8.37
N SER A 33 1.35 -4.77 8.35
CA SER A 33 2.08 -5.77 9.13
C SER A 33 2.68 -6.82 8.19
N ILE A 34 3.85 -7.38 8.51
CA ILE A 34 4.43 -8.52 7.80
C ILE A 34 4.56 -9.69 8.78
N GLN A 35 4.16 -10.89 8.35
CA GLN A 35 4.16 -12.10 9.20
C GLN A 35 5.51 -12.81 9.29
N ASN A 36 6.38 -12.61 8.30
CA ASN A 36 7.71 -13.22 8.17
C ASN A 36 8.71 -12.16 7.68
N ASP A 37 10.00 -12.41 7.85
CA ASP A 37 11.02 -11.60 7.18
C ASP A 37 10.80 -11.73 5.66
N SER A 38 10.71 -10.62 4.95
CA SER A 38 10.33 -10.62 3.53
C SER A 38 10.86 -9.42 2.77
N ASN A 39 11.10 -9.61 1.48
CA ASN A 39 11.36 -8.51 0.56
C ASN A 39 10.03 -7.83 0.23
N ILE A 40 9.92 -6.52 0.44
CA ILE A 40 8.69 -5.76 0.18
C ILE A 40 8.93 -4.65 -0.83
N GLU A 41 7.90 -4.30 -1.58
CA GLU A 41 7.80 -3.05 -2.34
C GLU A 41 6.43 -2.40 -2.03
N LEU A 42 6.45 -1.22 -1.43
CA LEU A 42 5.29 -0.36 -1.27
C LEU A 42 5.38 0.81 -2.26
N SER A 43 4.48 0.83 -3.24
CA SER A 43 4.50 1.80 -4.34
C SER A 43 3.14 2.50 -4.51
N ILE A 44 3.17 3.78 -4.88
CA ILE A 44 2.01 4.61 -5.20
C ILE A 44 1.81 4.68 -6.72
N TYR A 45 0.56 4.62 -7.16
CA TYR A 45 0.13 4.68 -8.55
C TYR A 45 -1.04 5.64 -8.73
N ASN A 46 -1.12 6.31 -9.88
CA ASN A 46 -2.30 7.08 -10.26
C ASN A 46 -3.38 6.21 -10.94
N ILE A 47 -4.52 6.80 -11.29
CA ILE A 47 -5.64 6.10 -11.96
C ILE A 47 -5.30 5.51 -13.33
N LYS A 48 -4.22 5.97 -13.98
CA LYS A 48 -3.75 5.44 -15.27
C LYS A 48 -2.81 4.24 -15.08
N GLY A 49 -2.57 3.81 -13.84
CA GLY A 49 -1.62 2.75 -13.52
C GLY A 49 -0.15 3.20 -13.61
N GLN A 50 0.12 4.50 -13.72
CA GLN A 50 1.48 5.02 -13.74
C GLN A 50 2.01 5.04 -12.31
N LYS A 51 3.21 4.50 -12.10
CA LYS A 51 3.91 4.56 -10.80
C LYS A 51 4.29 6.02 -10.52
N ILE A 52 3.89 6.52 -9.37
CA ILE A 52 4.13 7.89 -8.90
C ILE A 52 5.35 7.94 -8.00
N LYS A 53 5.43 7.02 -7.03
CA LYS A 53 6.53 6.98 -6.05
C LYS A 53 6.69 5.58 -5.49
N THR A 54 7.91 5.15 -5.22
CA THR A 54 8.19 3.98 -4.37
C THR A 54 8.49 4.47 -2.95
N LEU A 55 7.65 4.08 -1.99
CA LEU A 55 7.77 4.54 -0.60
C LEU A 55 8.74 3.69 0.23
N ALA A 56 8.81 2.39 -0.08
CA ALA A 56 9.73 1.46 0.55
C ALA A 56 9.98 0.30 -0.42
N GLN A 57 11.23 -0.13 -0.55
CA GLN A 57 11.61 -1.30 -1.33
C GLN A 57 12.88 -1.90 -0.74
N ASN A 58 12.79 -3.01 0.01
CA ASN A 58 13.92 -3.77 0.58
C ASN A 58 13.40 -4.94 1.45
N GLU A 59 14.32 -5.69 2.06
CA GLU A 59 14.01 -6.66 3.12
C GLU A 59 13.55 -5.97 4.41
N PHE A 60 12.41 -6.42 4.92
CA PHE A 60 11.81 -6.00 6.18
C PHE A 60 11.64 -7.23 7.06
N ALA A 61 11.97 -7.10 8.35
CA ALA A 61 11.71 -8.16 9.32
C ALA A 61 10.21 -8.33 9.57
N LYS A 62 9.82 -9.43 10.23
CA LYS A 62 8.48 -9.58 10.78
C LYS A 62 8.16 -8.40 11.72
N GLY A 63 7.03 -7.72 11.50
CA GLY A 63 6.66 -6.58 12.34
C GLY A 63 5.53 -5.74 11.79
N ASN A 64 5.29 -4.61 12.47
CA ASN A 64 4.32 -3.59 12.06
C ASN A 64 5.08 -2.35 11.56
N TYR A 65 4.62 -1.80 10.43
CA TYR A 65 5.27 -0.70 9.73
C TYR A 65 4.29 0.43 9.47
N SER A 66 4.84 1.66 9.43
CA SER A 66 4.11 2.88 9.12
C SER A 66 4.99 3.73 8.22
N ILE A 67 4.58 3.90 6.97
CA ILE A 67 5.33 4.64 5.94
C ILE A 67 4.49 5.83 5.50
N VAL A 68 5.09 7.01 5.50
CA VAL A 68 4.41 8.26 5.14
C VAL A 68 4.53 8.48 3.63
N TRP A 69 3.42 8.86 3.01
CA TRP A 69 3.43 9.52 1.70
C TRP A 69 3.02 10.97 1.87
N ASP A 70 3.89 11.87 1.42
CA ASP A 70 3.80 13.33 1.44
C ASP A 70 3.04 13.93 0.25
N GLY A 71 2.43 13.08 -0.59
CA GLY A 71 1.73 13.54 -1.77
C GLY A 71 2.66 14.02 -2.88
N ASP A 72 3.95 13.71 -2.84
CA ASP A 72 4.90 14.02 -3.92
C ASP A 72 5.21 12.78 -4.77
N ASP A 73 5.72 13.01 -5.98
CA ASP A 73 6.24 11.98 -6.88
C ASP A 73 7.72 11.65 -6.60
N GLU A 74 8.28 10.71 -7.36
CA GLU A 74 9.69 10.29 -7.25
C GLU A 74 10.71 11.43 -7.47
N LYS A 75 10.31 12.51 -8.15
CA LYS A 75 11.16 13.69 -8.40
C LYS A 75 10.97 14.78 -7.33
N GLY A 76 10.10 14.57 -6.35
CA GLY A 76 9.76 15.54 -5.32
C GLY A 76 8.77 16.63 -5.79
N TYR A 77 8.12 16.44 -6.94
CA TYR A 77 7.03 17.32 -7.35
C TYR A 77 5.72 16.84 -6.75
N SER A 78 4.91 17.77 -6.26
CA SER A 78 3.62 17.39 -5.74
C SER A 78 2.68 16.80 -6.78
N ALA A 79 2.11 15.66 -6.42
CA ALA A 79 0.99 15.07 -7.12
C ALA A 79 -0.26 15.97 -7.01
N ASN A 80 -1.08 15.92 -8.05
CA ASN A 80 -2.35 16.63 -8.10
C ASN A 80 -3.41 15.97 -7.20
N SER A 81 -4.40 16.72 -6.75
CA SER A 81 -5.59 16.17 -6.09
C SER A 81 -6.23 15.08 -6.96
N GLY A 82 -6.63 13.97 -6.33
CA GLY A 82 -7.20 12.84 -7.05
C GLY A 82 -7.10 11.51 -6.34
N ILE A 83 -7.55 10.46 -7.04
CA ILE A 83 -7.48 9.08 -6.57
C ILE A 83 -6.13 8.49 -6.90
N TYR A 84 -5.52 7.86 -5.90
CA TYR A 84 -4.28 7.11 -6.02
C TYR A 84 -4.46 5.71 -5.43
N PHE A 85 -3.56 4.81 -5.80
CA PHE A 85 -3.51 3.46 -5.29
C PHE A 85 -2.16 3.22 -4.65
N TYR A 86 -2.14 2.66 -3.44
CA TYR A 86 -0.93 2.08 -2.88
C TYR A 86 -0.99 0.57 -3.07
N LYS A 87 0.11 0.02 -3.54
CA LYS A 87 0.30 -1.42 -3.79
C LYS A 87 1.44 -1.92 -2.92
N LEU A 88 1.18 -2.98 -2.17
CA LEU A 88 2.18 -3.72 -1.41
C LEU A 88 2.46 -5.04 -2.12
N ASN A 89 3.71 -5.22 -2.55
CA ASN A 89 4.25 -6.52 -2.95
C ASN A 89 5.04 -7.11 -1.79
N ILE A 90 4.94 -8.42 -1.58
CA ILE A 90 5.79 -9.20 -0.68
C ILE A 90 6.35 -10.40 -1.46
N ASN A 91 7.66 -10.56 -1.48
CA ASN A 91 8.39 -11.61 -2.21
C ASN A 91 7.88 -11.73 -3.67
N ASP A 92 7.85 -10.58 -4.37
CA ASP A 92 7.38 -10.41 -5.76
C ASP A 92 5.90 -10.75 -6.03
N LYS A 93 5.10 -11.01 -5.00
CA LYS A 93 3.66 -11.24 -5.10
C LYS A 93 2.88 -10.02 -4.65
N ILE A 94 1.81 -9.68 -5.38
CA ILE A 94 0.89 -8.62 -4.99
C ILE A 94 0.08 -9.12 -3.79
N GLU A 95 0.30 -8.52 -2.63
CA GLU A 95 -0.45 -8.85 -1.41
C GLU A 95 -1.67 -7.95 -1.24
N ALA A 96 -1.54 -6.67 -1.64
CA ALA A 96 -2.66 -5.74 -1.54
C ALA A 96 -2.55 -4.59 -2.53
N VAL A 97 -3.71 -4.13 -2.99
CA VAL A 97 -3.90 -2.86 -3.70
C VAL A 97 -5.09 -2.15 -3.05
N LYS A 98 -4.91 -0.94 -2.56
CA LYS A 98 -5.99 -0.13 -1.96
C LYS A 98 -5.93 1.30 -2.44
N LYS A 99 -7.10 1.95 -2.48
CA LYS A 99 -7.27 3.33 -2.95
C LYS A 99 -7.10 4.34 -1.81
N CYS A 100 -6.61 5.53 -2.15
CA CYS A 100 -6.59 6.71 -1.29
C CYS A 100 -6.95 7.97 -2.08
N LEU A 101 -7.46 8.99 -1.39
CA LEU A 101 -7.89 10.26 -1.98
C LEU A 101 -7.04 11.41 -1.43
N LEU A 102 -6.29 12.06 -2.32
CA LEU A 102 -5.53 13.28 -2.06
C LEU A 102 -6.42 14.50 -2.38
N LEU A 103 -6.56 15.40 -1.41
CA LEU A 103 -7.31 16.65 -1.42
C LEU A 103 -6.37 17.83 -1.16
N LYS A 104 -5.72 18.30 -2.21
CA LYS A 104 -4.96 19.55 -2.17
C LYS A 104 -5.85 20.76 -2.40
#